data_AF-A0A534XT43-F1
#
_entry.id   AF-A0A534XT43-F1
#
_cell.length_a   1.000
_cell.length_b   1.000
_cell.length_c   1.000
_cell.angle_alpha   90.00
_cell.angle_beta   90.00
_cell.angle_gamma   90.00
#
_symmetry.space_group_name_H-M   'P 1'
#
loop_
_entity.id
_entity.type
_entity.pdbx_description
1 polymer ?
#
loop_
_entity_poly.entity_id
_entity_poly.type
_entity_poly.pdbx_seq_one_letter_code
_entity_poly.pdbx_strand_id
1 'polypeptide(L)'
;DGTRPFRRNYEAEMEILRWTGRPGMALVNRIGDEDHGLEWHRALDQYFNMVRDFDAFSVSFEERVKLLESFRELRPEARAAIDEAITALTAQRRRRRADAGSEIANLLLDELTHTEEIAVAHEAALEAERDRLERSFHDHLREREEAARRRVEVLYAHGQVRFEKTSLDRPIFQQDLFAEETWRLLGLTPLELVAASTLAGAAVGGAVDALVGGASLLAGTAIGGAVGGVTALLGLGRRYASVRQFGPGGMAGWWTAARRYWEGGRRFRIGPHAQPNFPWVLLDRALLHYDSVVRRTHARRGTIPVSDGTGRAGVVAEFARAERRDLEELFRKIRRSAADPPRELRDSLEWLVGRVLQRIDPLPGDSEVPPV
;
A
#
# COMPACT_ATOMS: atom_id res chain seq x y z
N ASP A 1 11.83 -16.91 30.79
CA ASP A 1 12.30 -17.27 29.45
C ASP A 1 11.88 -18.70 29.20
N GLY A 2 10.84 -18.88 28.39
CA GLY A 2 10.21 -20.17 28.10
C GLY A 2 11.03 -21.05 27.16
N THR A 3 12.16 -20.55 26.63
CA THR A 3 13.10 -21.35 25.84
C THR A 3 14.09 -22.13 26.67
N ARG A 4 14.10 -21.93 27.99
CA ARG A 4 14.95 -22.67 28.92
C ARG A 4 14.08 -23.53 29.84
N PRO A 5 14.55 -24.73 30.22
CA PRO A 5 13.80 -25.59 31.14
C PRO A 5 13.61 -24.92 32.50
N PHE A 6 12.50 -25.27 33.14
CA PHE A 6 12.26 -24.81 34.50
C PHE A 6 13.29 -25.39 35.47
N ARG A 7 13.66 -24.62 36.50
CA ARG A 7 14.62 -25.06 37.52
C ARG A 7 14.06 -24.79 38.90
N ARG A 8 14.27 -25.73 39.83
CA ARG A 8 13.75 -25.66 41.20
C ARG A 8 14.20 -24.43 41.99
N ASN A 9 15.34 -23.84 41.66
CA ASN A 9 15.79 -22.61 42.32
C ASN A 9 14.82 -21.43 42.10
N TYR A 10 14.01 -21.45 41.04
CA TYR A 10 12.97 -20.44 40.83
C TYR A 10 11.79 -20.58 41.80
N GLU A 11 11.52 -21.77 42.35
CA GLU A 11 10.41 -21.98 43.29
C GLU A 11 10.54 -21.09 44.53
N ALA A 12 11.76 -20.94 45.05
CA ALA A 12 12.02 -20.06 46.19
C ALA A 12 11.75 -18.58 45.87
N GLU A 13 12.08 -18.11 44.67
CA GLU A 13 11.78 -16.75 44.23
C GLU A 13 10.26 -16.54 44.08
N MET A 14 9.55 -17.53 43.52
CA MET A 14 8.09 -17.44 43.36
C MET A 14 7.34 -17.51 44.69
N GLU A 15 7.82 -18.28 45.67
CA GLU A 15 7.28 -18.28 47.03
C GLU A 15 7.40 -16.92 47.70
N ILE A 16 8.55 -16.25 47.56
CA ILE A 16 8.75 -14.88 48.07
C ILE A 16 7.75 -13.92 47.43
N LEU A 17 7.52 -14.01 46.12
CA LEU A 17 6.54 -13.17 45.42
C LEU A 17 5.11 -13.47 45.90
N ARG A 18 4.75 -14.74 46.08
CA ARG A 18 3.42 -15.15 46.59
C ARG A 18 3.15 -14.61 48.00
N TRP A 19 4.17 -14.57 48.86
CA TRP A 19 4.04 -14.03 50.22
C TRP A 19 3.71 -12.53 50.28
N THR A 20 3.92 -11.79 49.19
CA THR A 20 3.47 -10.40 49.13
C THR A 20 1.94 -10.25 49.18
N GLY A 21 1.20 -11.34 48.92
CA GLY A 21 -0.27 -11.35 48.92
C GLY A 21 -0.90 -10.50 47.81
N ARG A 22 -0.10 -9.97 46.88
CA ARG A 22 -0.56 -9.12 45.79
C ARG A 22 -0.89 -9.97 44.57
N PRO A 23 -2.01 -9.69 43.86
CA PRO A 23 -2.29 -10.34 42.59
C PRO A 23 -1.15 -10.12 41.59
N GLY A 24 -0.65 -11.23 41.04
CA GLY A 24 0.50 -11.21 40.13
C GLY A 24 0.17 -11.86 38.78
N MET A 25 0.80 -11.35 37.72
CA MET A 25 0.83 -11.98 36.40
C MET A 25 2.24 -12.46 36.08
N ALA A 26 2.37 -13.69 35.61
CA ALA A 26 3.60 -14.18 35.02
C ALA A 26 3.53 -14.10 33.49
N LEU A 27 4.61 -13.58 32.88
CA LEU A 27 4.77 -13.51 31.44
C LEU A 27 5.87 -14.51 31.01
N VAL A 28 5.47 -15.53 30.27
CA VAL A 28 6.37 -16.54 29.72
C VAL A 28 6.88 -16.04 28.38
N ASN A 29 8.11 -15.53 28.37
CA ASN A 29 8.71 -15.00 27.15
C ASN A 29 9.18 -16.13 26.21
N ARG A 30 8.68 -16.21 24.99
CA ARG A 30 9.04 -17.26 24.01
C ARG A 30 9.99 -16.69 22.95
N ILE A 31 11.30 -16.72 23.20
CA ILE A 31 12.33 -16.17 22.30
C ILE A 31 13.17 -17.30 21.68
N GLY A 32 12.59 -18.16 20.84
CA GLY A 32 13.34 -19.23 20.17
C GLY A 32 12.53 -20.50 19.86
N ASP A 33 13.21 -21.48 19.26
CA ASP A 33 12.60 -22.71 18.74
C ASP A 33 12.35 -23.78 19.82
N GLU A 34 13.06 -23.73 20.95
CA GLU A 34 12.82 -24.62 22.08
C GLU A 34 11.61 -24.14 22.89
N ASP A 35 10.64 -25.04 23.15
CA ASP A 35 9.40 -24.74 23.86
C ASP A 35 9.29 -25.52 25.17
N HIS A 36 9.68 -24.88 26.27
CA HIS A 36 9.41 -25.35 27.63
C HIS A 36 8.18 -24.66 28.24
N GLY A 37 7.34 -24.01 27.43
CA GLY A 37 6.19 -23.23 27.88
C GLY A 37 5.25 -24.02 28.79
N LEU A 38 4.92 -25.26 28.42
CA LEU A 38 4.03 -26.12 29.22
C LEU A 38 4.58 -26.41 30.63
N GLU A 39 5.90 -26.59 30.75
CA GLU A 39 6.56 -26.80 32.05
C GLU A 39 6.48 -25.53 32.90
N TRP A 40 6.75 -24.37 32.29
CA TRP A 40 6.60 -23.07 32.93
C TRP A 40 5.17 -22.77 33.37
N HIS A 41 4.16 -23.03 32.54
CA HIS A 41 2.75 -22.85 32.89
C HIS A 41 2.37 -23.68 34.12
N ARG A 42 2.69 -24.98 34.13
CA ARG A 42 2.40 -25.87 35.28
C ARG A 42 3.03 -25.40 36.58
N ALA A 43 4.24 -24.84 36.52
CA ALA A 43 4.91 -24.30 37.69
C ALA A 43 4.29 -22.97 38.13
N LEU A 44 4.13 -22.01 37.20
CA LEU A 44 3.71 -20.64 37.49
C LEU A 44 2.24 -20.53 37.92
N ASP A 45 1.36 -21.40 37.42
CA ASP A 45 -0.06 -21.44 37.82
C ASP A 45 -0.26 -21.68 39.33
N GLN A 46 0.76 -22.20 40.03
CA GLN A 46 0.72 -22.44 41.47
C GLN A 46 1.05 -21.18 42.30
N TYR A 47 1.63 -20.16 41.67
CA TYR A 47 2.16 -18.97 42.35
C TYR A 47 1.50 -17.67 41.90
N PHE A 48 0.96 -17.62 40.67
CA PHE A 48 0.39 -16.41 40.08
C PHE A 48 -1.09 -16.57 39.78
N ASN A 49 -1.81 -15.45 39.75
CA ASN A 49 -3.24 -15.42 39.43
C ASN A 49 -3.50 -15.54 37.93
N MET A 50 -2.50 -15.20 37.11
CA MET A 50 -2.57 -15.28 35.66
C MET A 50 -1.20 -15.58 35.08
N VAL A 51 -1.14 -16.52 34.14
CA VAL A 51 0.06 -16.81 33.34
C VAL A 51 -0.28 -16.57 31.88
N ARG A 52 0.58 -15.85 31.16
CA ARG A 52 0.41 -15.54 29.74
C ARG A 52 1.70 -15.76 28.98
N ASP A 53 1.58 -16.33 27.78
CA ASP A 53 2.66 -16.29 26.81
C ASP A 53 2.81 -14.87 26.27
N PHE A 54 4.06 -14.45 26.09
CA PHE A 54 4.39 -13.14 25.55
C PHE A 54 5.64 -13.28 24.69
N ASP A 55 5.72 -12.56 23.57
CA ASP A 55 6.98 -12.44 22.84
C ASP A 55 7.38 -10.96 22.87
N ALA A 56 8.38 -10.64 23.71
CA ALA A 56 8.86 -9.27 23.86
C ALA A 56 9.43 -8.67 22.56
N PHE A 57 9.86 -9.52 21.63
CA PHE A 57 10.38 -9.11 20.33
C PHE A 57 9.31 -9.05 19.25
N SER A 58 8.19 -9.77 19.43
CA SER A 58 7.14 -9.88 18.42
C SER A 58 5.74 -9.35 18.79
N VAL A 59 5.55 -8.73 19.95
CA VAL A 59 4.22 -8.31 20.46
C VAL A 59 3.49 -7.26 19.60
N SER A 60 2.38 -7.68 18.99
CA SER A 60 1.49 -6.80 18.22
C SER A 60 0.88 -5.66 19.06
N PHE A 61 0.27 -4.68 18.41
CA PHE A 61 -0.49 -3.64 19.13
C PHE A 61 -1.65 -4.23 19.93
N GLU A 62 -2.39 -5.17 19.35
CA GLU A 62 -3.52 -5.83 20.01
C GLU A 62 -3.08 -6.60 21.26
N GLU A 63 -1.99 -7.36 21.19
CA GLU A 63 -1.44 -8.09 22.34
C GLU A 63 -0.97 -7.13 23.45
N ARG A 64 -0.41 -5.97 23.10
CA ARG A 64 -0.06 -4.93 24.08
C ARG A 64 -1.29 -4.38 24.80
N VAL A 65 -2.39 -4.12 24.07
CA VAL A 65 -3.65 -3.67 24.67
C VAL A 65 -4.23 -4.76 25.57
N LYS A 66 -4.30 -6.01 25.11
CA LYS A 66 -4.78 -7.16 25.91
C LYS A 66 -3.97 -7.38 27.18
N LEU A 67 -2.66 -7.15 27.12
CA LEU A 67 -1.80 -7.20 28.31
C LEU A 67 -2.18 -6.11 29.33
N LEU A 68 -2.37 -4.88 28.88
CA LEU A 68 -2.83 -3.78 29.74
C LEU A 68 -4.22 -4.06 30.33
N GLU A 69 -5.16 -4.55 29.53
CA GLU A 69 -6.49 -4.95 30.01
C GLU A 69 -6.39 -6.05 31.08
N SER A 70 -5.46 -7.00 30.92
CA SER A 70 -5.25 -8.03 31.93
C SER A 70 -4.68 -7.46 33.23
N PHE A 71 -3.79 -6.46 33.15
CA PHE A 71 -3.33 -5.73 34.34
C PHE A 71 -4.44 -4.90 34.99
N ARG A 72 -5.37 -4.36 34.19
CA ARG A 72 -6.54 -3.62 34.67
C ARG A 72 -7.40 -4.47 35.60
N GLU A 73 -7.63 -5.73 35.24
CA GLU A 73 -8.43 -6.64 36.05
C GLU A 73 -7.68 -7.11 37.31
N LEU A 74 -6.36 -7.26 37.24
CA LEU A 74 -5.54 -7.68 38.38
C LEU A 74 -5.36 -6.59 39.45
N ARG A 75 -5.40 -5.31 39.07
CA ARG A 75 -5.15 -4.18 39.97
C ARG A 75 -6.25 -3.12 39.90
N PRO A 76 -7.37 -3.31 40.63
CA PRO A 76 -8.48 -2.37 40.64
C PRO A 76 -8.09 -0.93 40.97
N GLU A 77 -7.10 -0.72 41.84
CA GLU A 77 -6.59 0.61 42.20
C GLU A 77 -5.85 1.33 41.06
N ALA A 78 -5.30 0.59 40.10
CA ALA A 78 -4.59 1.13 38.94
C ALA A 78 -5.49 1.25 37.70
N ARG A 79 -6.76 0.82 37.80
CA ARG A 79 -7.70 0.73 36.68
C ARG A 79 -7.80 2.02 35.88
N ALA A 80 -8.01 3.15 36.55
CA ALA A 80 -8.16 4.45 35.88
C ALA A 80 -6.91 4.85 35.07
N ALA A 81 -5.71 4.64 35.64
CA ALA A 81 -4.45 4.95 34.96
C ALA A 81 -4.21 4.02 33.76
N ILE A 82 -4.60 2.75 33.87
CA ILE A 82 -4.47 1.78 32.77
C ILE A 82 -5.47 2.09 31.65
N ASP A 83 -6.72 2.43 31.99
CA ASP A 83 -7.73 2.85 31.02
C ASP A 83 -7.30 4.13 30.27
N GLU A 84 -6.70 5.10 30.98
CA GLU A 84 -6.10 6.29 30.37
C GLU A 84 -4.96 5.92 29.40
N ALA A 85 -4.07 5.02 29.80
CA ALA A 85 -2.98 4.55 28.95
C ALA A 85 -3.48 3.83 27.69
N ILE A 86 -4.47 2.93 27.82
CA ILE A 86 -5.09 2.24 26.68
C ILE A 86 -5.75 3.25 25.74
N THR A 87 -6.47 4.24 26.29
CA THR A 87 -7.11 5.31 25.51
C THR A 87 -6.10 6.12 24.73
N ALA A 88 -5.01 6.56 25.39
CA ALA A 88 -3.94 7.33 24.76
C ALA A 88 -3.21 6.53 23.66
N LEU A 89 -2.87 5.25 23.92
CA LEU A 89 -2.21 4.38 22.95
C LEU A 89 -3.09 4.10 21.73
N THR A 90 -4.38 3.87 21.94
CA THR A 90 -5.35 3.65 20.86
C THR A 90 -5.55 4.90 20.03
N ALA A 91 -5.67 6.07 20.66
CA ALA A 91 -5.77 7.35 19.96
C ALA A 91 -4.49 7.63 19.13
N GLN A 92 -3.31 7.36 19.69
CA GLN A 92 -2.04 7.50 18.96
C GLN A 92 -1.97 6.56 17.75
N ARG A 93 -2.40 5.31 17.90
CA ARG A 93 -2.42 4.33 16.80
C ARG A 93 -3.41 4.73 15.71
N ARG A 94 -4.60 5.21 16.07
CA ARG A 94 -5.59 5.77 15.12
C ARG A 94 -5.02 6.95 14.33
N ARG A 95 -4.32 7.87 15.01
CA ARG A 95 -3.68 9.01 14.34
C ARG A 95 -2.62 8.57 13.33
N ARG A 96 -1.72 7.66 13.72
CA ARG A 96 -0.71 7.10 12.81
C ARG A 96 -1.32 6.43 11.58
N ARG A 97 -2.41 5.68 11.77
CA ARG A 97 -3.15 5.05 10.66
C ARG A 97 -3.77 6.09 9.73
N ALA A 98 -4.36 7.17 10.27
CA ALA A 98 -4.90 8.26 9.47
C ALA A 98 -3.79 8.98 8.68
N ASP A 99 -2.68 9.33 9.33
CA ASP A 99 -1.52 9.97 8.70
C ASP A 99 -0.95 9.07 7.58
N ALA A 100 -0.86 7.75 7.79
CA ALA A 100 -0.43 6.80 6.77
C ALA A 100 -1.43 6.72 5.58
N GLY A 101 -2.73 6.80 5.86
CA GLY A 101 -3.77 6.86 4.83
C GLY A 101 -3.61 8.09 3.93
N SER A 102 -3.37 9.26 4.53
CA SER A 102 -3.09 10.48 3.79
C SER A 102 -1.80 10.37 2.97
N GLU A 103 -0.74 9.76 3.50
CA GLU A 103 0.51 9.54 2.73
C GLU A 103 0.32 8.62 1.51
N ILE A 104 -0.44 7.55 1.65
CA ILE A 104 -0.74 6.63 0.53
C ILE A 104 -1.63 7.31 -0.50
N ALA A 105 -2.63 8.07 -0.08
CA ALA A 105 -3.47 8.84 -0.99
C ALA A 105 -2.66 9.90 -1.75
N ASN A 106 -1.74 10.60 -1.07
CA ASN A 106 -0.85 11.57 -1.69
C ASN A 106 0.05 10.91 -2.74
N LEU A 107 0.62 9.74 -2.43
CA LEU A 107 1.41 8.95 -3.38
C LEU A 107 0.60 8.62 -4.65
N LEU A 108 -0.59 8.05 -4.48
CA LEU A 108 -1.46 7.69 -5.61
C LEU A 108 -1.81 8.93 -6.44
N LEU A 109 -2.19 10.03 -5.80
CA LEU A 109 -2.55 11.27 -6.47
C LEU A 109 -1.38 11.84 -7.27
N ASP A 110 -0.19 11.89 -6.68
CA ASP A 110 1.02 12.42 -7.32
C ASP A 110 1.46 11.55 -8.50
N GLU A 111 1.46 10.22 -8.37
CA GLU A 111 1.89 9.32 -9.45
C GLU A 111 0.86 9.21 -10.58
N LEU A 112 -0.44 9.29 -10.27
CA LEU A 112 -1.51 9.26 -11.28
C LEU A 112 -1.66 10.57 -12.04
N THR A 113 -1.05 11.65 -11.57
CA THR A 113 -1.02 12.97 -12.25
C THR A 113 0.37 13.35 -12.77
N HIS A 114 1.42 12.59 -12.42
CA HIS A 114 2.80 12.89 -12.79
C HIS A 114 2.97 12.94 -14.31
N THR A 115 3.57 14.03 -14.79
CA THR A 115 3.94 14.18 -16.20
C THR A 115 5.23 14.97 -16.35
N GLU A 116 6.02 14.63 -17.36
CA GLU A 116 7.26 15.34 -17.70
C GLU A 116 7.12 16.04 -19.05
N GLU A 117 7.54 17.30 -19.14
CA GLU A 117 7.53 18.06 -20.39
C GLU A 117 8.96 18.19 -20.95
N ILE A 118 9.11 17.93 -22.26
CA ILE A 118 10.38 18.08 -22.96
C ILE A 118 10.19 18.92 -24.21
N ALA A 119 11.10 19.88 -24.40
CA ALA A 119 11.22 20.62 -25.64
C ALA A 119 12.24 19.95 -26.56
N VAL A 120 11.84 19.59 -27.77
CA VAL A 120 12.74 19.10 -28.82
C VAL A 120 12.50 19.87 -30.12
N ALA A 121 13.56 20.03 -30.91
CA ALA A 121 13.48 20.75 -32.17
C ALA A 121 12.64 20.01 -33.23
N HIS A 122 12.76 18.67 -33.29
CA HIS A 122 12.07 17.84 -34.28
C HIS A 122 11.67 16.48 -33.67
N GLU A 123 10.66 15.83 -34.24
CA GLU A 123 10.13 14.54 -33.77
C GLU A 123 11.16 13.40 -33.83
N ALA A 124 12.06 13.39 -34.82
CA ALA A 124 13.17 12.43 -34.86
C ALA A 124 14.13 12.56 -33.66
N ALA A 125 14.23 13.75 -33.06
CA ALA A 125 15.04 13.96 -31.86
C ALA A 125 14.35 13.42 -30.59
N LEU A 126 13.01 13.31 -30.60
CA LEU A 126 12.26 12.66 -29.52
C LEU A 126 12.56 11.17 -29.47
N GLU A 127 12.64 10.51 -30.63
CA GLU A 127 12.94 9.08 -30.72
C GLU A 127 14.33 8.74 -30.16
N ALA A 128 15.30 9.65 -30.35
CA ALA A 128 16.65 9.52 -29.81
C ALA A 128 16.70 9.69 -28.27
N GLU A 129 15.83 10.54 -27.70
CA GLU A 129 15.77 10.77 -26.25
C GLU A 129 14.78 9.81 -25.54
N ARG A 130 13.98 9.04 -26.26
CA ARG A 130 12.90 8.18 -25.73
C ARG A 130 13.34 7.34 -24.53
N ASP A 131 14.42 6.57 -24.66
CA ASP A 131 14.90 5.67 -23.60
C ASP A 131 15.40 6.42 -22.37
N ARG A 132 15.93 7.63 -22.55
CA ARG A 132 16.33 8.48 -21.44
C ARG A 132 15.10 9.02 -20.70
N LEU A 133 14.09 9.45 -21.44
CA LEU A 133 12.88 10.04 -20.88
C LEU A 133 12.00 9.00 -20.17
N GLU A 134 11.89 7.80 -20.74
CA GLU A 134 11.23 6.68 -20.07
C GLU A 134 11.94 6.29 -18.77
N ARG A 135 13.29 6.24 -18.78
CA ARG A 135 14.07 6.03 -17.56
C ARG A 135 13.84 7.12 -16.52
N SER A 136 13.96 8.39 -16.92
CA SER A 136 13.68 9.55 -16.05
C SER A 136 12.31 9.46 -15.40
N PHE A 137 11.28 9.20 -16.20
CA PHE A 137 9.90 9.06 -15.73
C PHE A 137 9.74 7.91 -14.73
N HIS A 138 10.29 6.73 -15.02
CA HIS A 138 10.23 5.58 -14.12
C HIS A 138 11.03 5.80 -12.84
N ASP A 139 12.21 6.42 -12.93
CA ASP A 139 13.05 6.75 -11.77
C ASP A 139 12.33 7.73 -10.85
N HIS A 140 11.64 8.72 -11.40
CA HIS A 140 10.83 9.66 -10.62
C HIS A 140 9.68 8.98 -9.87
N LEU A 141 8.99 8.02 -10.51
CA LEU A 141 7.94 7.23 -9.85
C LEU A 141 8.53 6.35 -8.73
N ARG A 142 9.66 5.69 -8.96
CA ARG A 142 10.36 4.90 -7.93
C ARG A 142 10.77 5.76 -6.74
N GLU A 143 11.32 6.94 -6.99
CA GLU A 143 11.77 7.86 -5.94
C GLU A 143 10.60 8.34 -5.06
N ARG A 144 9.45 8.62 -5.68
CA ARG A 144 8.22 9.00 -4.96
C ARG A 144 7.68 7.86 -4.12
N GLU A 145 7.58 6.65 -4.66
CA GLU A 145 7.17 5.46 -3.92
C GLU A 145 8.10 5.23 -2.73
N GLU A 146 9.42 5.27 -2.93
CA GLU A 146 10.40 5.14 -1.85
C GLU A 146 10.25 6.24 -0.78
N ALA A 147 9.99 7.48 -1.18
CA ALA A 147 9.79 8.57 -0.24
C ALA A 147 8.52 8.40 0.59
N ALA A 148 7.41 7.99 -0.02
CA ALA A 148 6.16 7.69 0.68
C ALA A 148 6.33 6.54 1.67
N ARG A 149 7.01 5.46 1.26
CA ARG A 149 7.33 4.33 2.15
C ARG A 149 8.12 4.78 3.38
N ARG A 150 9.17 5.58 3.18
CA ARG A 150 9.96 6.15 4.29
C ARG A 150 9.11 6.99 5.25
N ARG A 151 8.18 7.80 4.73
CA ARG A 151 7.28 8.61 5.57
C ARG A 151 6.35 7.72 6.41
N VAL A 152 5.77 6.67 5.82
CA VAL A 152 4.96 5.69 6.55
C VAL A 152 5.78 4.97 7.64
N GLU A 153 7.02 4.57 7.34
CA GLU A 153 7.91 3.93 8.33
C GLU A 153 8.23 4.84 9.52
N VAL A 154 8.45 6.13 9.27
CA VAL A 154 8.71 7.14 10.32
C VAL A 154 7.50 7.31 11.25
N LEU A 155 6.27 7.27 10.74
CA LEU A 155 5.05 7.37 11.56
C LEU A 155 5.00 6.28 12.66
N TYR A 156 5.53 5.10 12.37
CA TYR A 156 5.56 3.95 13.28
C TYR A 156 6.89 3.79 14.01
N ALA A 157 7.74 4.82 14.00
CA ALA A 157 9.03 4.87 14.71
C ALA A 157 10.01 3.76 14.29
N HIS A 158 9.95 3.28 13.05
CA HIS A 158 10.94 2.36 12.48
C HIS A 158 12.22 3.06 12.00
N GLY A 159 12.40 4.34 12.34
CA GLY A 159 13.47 5.21 11.83
C GLY A 159 14.92 4.77 12.12
N GLN A 160 15.14 3.71 12.91
CA GLN A 160 16.47 3.16 13.17
C GLN A 160 16.68 1.71 12.72
N VAL A 161 15.62 0.99 12.33
CA VAL A 161 15.76 -0.36 11.77
C VAL A 161 15.66 -0.23 10.27
N ARG A 162 16.82 -0.06 9.62
CA ARG A 162 16.90 -0.07 8.16
C ARG A 162 16.15 -1.32 7.65
N PHE A 163 15.27 -1.13 6.66
CA PHE A 163 14.91 -2.19 5.74
C PHE A 163 16.19 -2.57 4.99
N GLU A 164 17.05 -3.38 5.62
CA GLU A 164 18.25 -3.89 4.97
C GLU A 164 17.81 -4.64 3.71
N LYS A 165 18.29 -4.14 2.57
CA LYS A 165 18.03 -4.63 1.21
C LYS A 165 18.69 -6.01 0.96
N THR A 166 18.64 -6.94 1.91
CA THR A 166 19.29 -8.25 1.81
C THR A 166 18.47 -9.19 0.92
N SER A 167 19.18 -10.02 0.16
CA SER A 167 18.89 -10.35 -1.23
C SER A 167 18.43 -11.79 -1.48
N LEU A 168 17.77 -12.45 -0.52
CA LEU A 168 17.39 -13.87 -0.73
C LEU A 168 15.89 -14.12 -0.86
N ASP A 169 15.02 -13.30 -0.24
CA ASP A 169 13.58 -13.28 -0.53
C ASP A 169 13.03 -11.89 -0.19
N ARG A 170 13.03 -10.99 -1.17
CA ARG A 170 12.42 -9.66 -0.99
C ARG A 170 10.90 -9.83 -1.13
N PRO A 171 10.08 -9.34 -0.18
CA PRO A 171 8.65 -9.22 -0.37
C PRO A 171 8.34 -8.54 -1.71
N ILE A 172 7.25 -8.93 -2.37
CA ILE A 172 6.92 -8.47 -3.73
C ILE A 172 6.88 -6.93 -3.87
N PHE A 173 6.43 -6.22 -2.83
CA PHE A 173 6.42 -4.75 -2.79
C PHE A 173 7.82 -4.11 -2.65
N GLN A 174 8.86 -4.89 -2.36
CA GLN A 174 10.26 -4.44 -2.33
C GLN A 174 11.00 -4.73 -3.64
N GLN A 175 10.38 -5.47 -4.57
CA GLN A 175 10.86 -5.55 -5.95
C GLN A 175 10.63 -4.22 -6.68
N ASP A 176 11.28 -4.06 -7.83
CA ASP A 176 11.11 -2.87 -8.67
C ASP A 176 9.64 -2.67 -9.07
N LEU A 177 9.15 -1.42 -9.03
CA LEU A 177 7.77 -1.06 -9.39
C LEU A 177 7.40 -1.55 -10.80
N PHE A 178 8.37 -1.65 -11.70
CA PHE A 178 8.16 -2.05 -13.10
C PHE A 178 8.66 -3.48 -13.39
N ALA A 179 8.96 -4.28 -12.37
CA ALA A 179 9.31 -5.69 -12.55
C ALA A 179 8.09 -6.51 -13.05
N GLU A 180 8.32 -7.41 -14.01
CA GLU A 180 7.26 -8.27 -14.57
C GLU A 180 6.54 -9.08 -13.49
N GLU A 181 7.30 -9.61 -12.53
CA GLU A 181 6.76 -10.39 -11.41
C GLU A 181 5.82 -9.55 -10.52
N THR A 182 6.16 -8.27 -10.28
CA THR A 182 5.29 -7.33 -9.54
C THR A 182 3.94 -7.14 -10.23
N TRP A 183 3.95 -6.95 -11.56
CA TRP A 183 2.73 -6.74 -12.34
C TRP A 183 1.92 -8.01 -12.58
N ARG A 184 2.56 -9.18 -12.49
CA ARG A 184 1.89 -10.48 -12.53
C ARG A 184 1.16 -10.77 -11.23
N LEU A 185 1.78 -10.46 -10.09
CA LEU A 185 1.26 -10.81 -8.76
C LEU A 185 0.28 -9.78 -8.18
N LEU A 186 0.40 -8.50 -8.56
CA LEU A 186 -0.36 -7.38 -8.00
C LEU A 186 -1.35 -6.77 -9.00
N GLY A 187 -2.26 -5.95 -8.48
CA GLY A 187 -3.32 -5.27 -9.22
C GLY A 187 -4.51 -6.17 -9.58
N LEU A 188 -5.32 -5.73 -10.54
CA LEU A 188 -6.51 -6.44 -11.01
C LEU A 188 -6.20 -7.26 -12.27
N THR A 189 -6.98 -8.32 -12.50
CA THR A 189 -6.92 -9.08 -13.77
C THR A 189 -7.59 -8.26 -14.87
N PRO A 190 -7.35 -8.57 -16.16
CA PRO A 190 -8.07 -7.92 -17.25
C PRO A 190 -9.60 -7.98 -17.09
N LEU A 191 -10.14 -9.12 -16.64
CA LEU A 191 -11.59 -9.27 -16.41
C LEU A 191 -12.09 -8.39 -15.26
N GLU A 192 -11.33 -8.31 -14.17
CA GLU A 192 -11.68 -7.46 -13.03
C GLU A 192 -11.55 -5.97 -13.35
N LEU A 193 -10.55 -5.56 -14.15
CA LEU A 193 -10.43 -4.20 -14.67
C LEU A 193 -11.64 -3.83 -15.52
N VAL A 194 -12.05 -4.71 -16.45
CA VAL A 194 -13.26 -4.52 -17.25
C VAL A 194 -14.46 -4.38 -16.32
N ALA A 195 -14.66 -5.30 -15.37
CA ALA A 195 -15.79 -5.28 -14.45
C ALA A 195 -15.83 -4.05 -13.53
N ALA A 196 -14.67 -3.50 -13.14
CA ALA A 196 -14.56 -2.25 -12.39
C ALA A 196 -14.85 -1.02 -13.27
N SER A 197 -14.50 -1.09 -14.55
CA SER A 197 -14.69 -0.01 -15.53
C SER A 197 -16.11 0.08 -16.13
N THR A 198 -16.91 -1.00 -16.06
CA THR A 198 -18.30 -1.02 -16.54
C THR A 198 -19.22 -0.18 -15.65
N LEU A 199 -19.15 1.13 -15.81
CA LEU A 199 -20.21 2.05 -15.36
C LEU A 199 -21.40 1.86 -16.30
N ALA A 200 -22.54 1.43 -15.75
CA ALA A 200 -23.79 1.38 -16.49
C ALA A 200 -24.08 2.77 -17.12
N GLY A 201 -24.08 2.85 -18.45
CA GLY A 201 -24.64 3.99 -19.19
C GLY A 201 -23.67 4.94 -19.89
N ALA A 202 -22.35 4.78 -19.76
CA ALA A 202 -21.40 5.51 -20.61
C ALA A 202 -20.73 4.53 -21.55
N ALA A 203 -21.15 4.52 -22.82
CA ALA A 203 -20.38 3.90 -23.89
C ALA A 203 -18.98 4.53 -23.87
N VAL A 204 -18.02 3.82 -23.30
CA VAL A 204 -16.61 4.14 -23.45
C VAL A 204 -16.34 3.97 -24.93
N GLY A 205 -16.11 5.08 -25.62
CA GLY A 205 -15.80 5.10 -27.04
C GLY A 205 -14.76 4.02 -27.39
N GLY A 206 -15.25 3.01 -28.11
CA GLY A 206 -14.55 1.99 -28.90
C GLY A 206 -13.62 0.98 -28.22
N ALA A 207 -13.99 0.47 -27.04
CA ALA A 207 -13.37 -0.76 -26.50
C ALA A 207 -14.39 -1.89 -26.28
N VAL A 208 -15.35 -2.03 -27.19
CA VAL A 208 -16.40 -3.08 -27.07
C VAL A 208 -16.15 -4.28 -28.00
N ASP A 209 -15.23 -4.19 -28.97
CA ASP A 209 -15.10 -5.22 -30.01
C ASP A 209 -14.22 -6.43 -29.65
N ALA A 210 -14.13 -6.79 -28.37
CA ALA A 210 -13.31 -7.92 -27.91
C ALA A 210 -14.08 -8.96 -27.08
N LEU A 211 -15.42 -9.01 -27.19
CA LEU A 211 -16.24 -9.87 -26.34
C LEU A 211 -16.62 -11.23 -26.93
N VAL A 212 -16.17 -11.61 -28.14
CA VAL A 212 -16.42 -12.97 -28.66
C VAL A 212 -15.19 -13.53 -29.39
N GLY A 213 -14.46 -14.44 -28.75
CA GLY A 213 -13.57 -15.39 -29.43
C GLY A 213 -12.06 -15.28 -29.14
N GLY A 214 -11.60 -15.92 -28.07
CA GLY A 214 -10.46 -16.85 -28.01
C GLY A 214 -9.06 -16.55 -28.58
N ALA A 215 -8.78 -15.45 -29.28
CA ALA A 215 -7.49 -15.26 -29.98
C ALA A 215 -6.97 -13.81 -30.05
N SER A 216 -7.40 -12.92 -29.16
CA SER A 216 -7.08 -11.48 -29.23
C SER A 216 -6.16 -10.99 -28.08
N LEU A 217 -5.21 -11.82 -27.63
CA LEU A 217 -4.44 -11.56 -26.40
C LEU A 217 -3.34 -10.47 -26.48
N LEU A 218 -3.14 -9.76 -27.60
CA LEU A 218 -2.08 -8.73 -27.69
C LEU A 218 -2.38 -7.46 -28.52
N ALA A 219 -3.60 -7.23 -29.03
CA ALA A 219 -3.81 -6.24 -30.10
C ALA A 219 -4.82 -5.10 -29.82
N GLY A 220 -5.35 -4.94 -28.61
CA GLY A 220 -6.51 -4.07 -28.37
C GLY A 220 -6.29 -2.90 -27.42
N THR A 221 -5.51 -1.88 -27.79
CA THR A 221 -5.60 -0.55 -27.15
C THR A 221 -5.52 0.56 -28.20
N ALA A 222 -6.64 0.81 -28.87
CA ALA A 222 -6.87 2.02 -29.62
C ALA A 222 -7.98 2.83 -28.94
N ILE A 223 -7.74 4.13 -28.76
CA ILE A 223 -8.66 5.29 -28.55
C ILE A 223 -8.17 6.16 -27.38
N GLY A 224 -7.93 7.48 -27.52
CA GLY A 224 -8.19 8.41 -28.63
C GLY A 224 -7.25 9.65 -28.57
N GLY A 225 -7.34 10.64 -29.45
CA GLY A 225 -8.38 10.91 -30.46
C GLY A 225 -7.84 11.66 -31.68
N ALA A 226 -8.69 11.77 -32.68
CA ALA A 226 -8.42 12.38 -33.98
C ALA A 226 -8.35 13.91 -33.89
N VAL A 227 -7.19 14.50 -34.25
CA VAL A 227 -7.03 15.64 -35.17
C VAL A 227 -5.62 15.56 -35.77
N GLY A 228 -5.51 15.14 -37.04
CA GLY A 228 -4.37 15.40 -37.93
C GLY A 228 -3.19 14.41 -37.93
N GLY A 229 -3.10 13.57 -38.98
CA GLY A 229 -1.83 13.03 -39.51
C GLY A 229 -1.31 11.72 -38.91
N VAL A 230 -1.94 10.58 -39.22
CA VAL A 230 -1.47 9.23 -38.85
C VAL A 230 -0.68 8.64 -40.02
N THR A 231 0.53 8.10 -39.80
CA THR A 231 1.03 6.90 -40.51
C THR A 231 2.28 6.21 -39.96
N ALA A 232 3.09 6.76 -39.03
CA ALA A 232 4.38 6.12 -38.69
C ALA A 232 4.61 5.63 -37.24
N LEU A 233 3.72 5.89 -36.27
CA LEU A 233 4.00 5.65 -34.85
C LEU A 233 3.06 4.64 -34.17
N LEU A 234 2.68 3.58 -34.86
CA LEU A 234 1.91 2.47 -34.26
C LEU A 234 2.78 1.47 -33.47
N GLY A 235 4.12 1.59 -33.51
CA GLY A 235 5.04 0.60 -32.93
C GLY A 235 5.89 1.04 -31.74
N LEU A 236 6.02 2.34 -31.43
CA LEU A 236 7.20 2.83 -30.68
C LEU A 236 6.93 3.58 -29.36
N GLY A 237 5.67 3.66 -28.89
CA GLY A 237 5.33 4.39 -27.65
C GLY A 237 4.39 3.65 -26.70
N ARG A 238 4.43 2.31 -26.68
CA ARG A 238 3.26 1.49 -26.28
C ARG A 238 3.29 0.76 -24.95
N ARG A 239 4.23 1.01 -24.04
CA ARG A 239 4.19 0.28 -22.76
C ARG A 239 3.91 1.14 -21.52
N TYR A 240 4.41 2.37 -21.35
CA TYR A 240 4.33 3.01 -20.02
C TYR A 240 3.94 4.51 -20.01
N ALA A 241 4.32 5.28 -21.05
CA ALA A 241 4.09 6.72 -21.12
C ALA A 241 3.29 7.14 -22.35
N SER A 242 2.23 7.95 -22.18
CA SER A 242 1.59 8.61 -23.32
C SER A 242 2.36 9.86 -23.70
N VAL A 243 2.76 9.98 -24.97
CA VAL A 243 3.35 11.21 -25.50
C VAL A 243 2.26 12.05 -26.18
N ARG A 244 2.08 13.31 -25.75
CA ARG A 244 1.16 14.26 -26.40
C ARG A 244 1.83 15.59 -26.70
N GLN A 245 1.50 16.19 -27.84
CA GLN A 245 1.90 17.55 -28.16
C GLN A 245 1.09 18.56 -27.33
N PHE A 246 1.77 19.57 -26.76
CA PHE A 246 1.15 20.57 -25.90
C PHE A 246 0.46 21.70 -26.69
N GLY A 247 -0.80 22.01 -26.39
CA GLY A 247 -1.51 23.18 -26.93
C GLY A 247 -2.97 23.27 -26.43
N PRO A 248 -3.55 24.48 -26.30
CA PRO A 248 -4.97 24.63 -25.97
C PRO A 248 -5.84 23.93 -27.03
N GLY A 249 -7.02 23.41 -26.66
CA GLY A 249 -7.96 22.86 -27.65
C GLY A 249 -8.59 23.94 -28.53
N GLY A 250 -9.08 23.58 -29.72
CA GLY A 250 -9.80 24.49 -30.61
C GLY A 250 -8.91 25.46 -31.40
N MET A 251 -9.48 26.55 -31.93
CA MET A 251 -8.75 27.49 -32.80
C MET A 251 -7.52 28.12 -32.13
N ALA A 252 -7.54 28.36 -30.82
CA ALA A 252 -6.37 28.87 -30.09
C ALA A 252 -5.18 27.87 -30.10
N GLY A 253 -5.49 26.57 -30.09
CA GLY A 253 -4.52 25.48 -30.25
C GLY A 253 -3.85 25.46 -31.60
N TRP A 254 -4.66 25.62 -32.64
CA TRP A 254 -4.22 25.73 -34.02
C TRP A 254 -3.24 26.89 -34.21
N TRP A 255 -3.57 28.09 -33.70
CA TRP A 255 -2.70 29.27 -33.84
C TRP A 255 -1.38 29.13 -33.07
N THR A 256 -1.41 28.53 -31.88
CA THR A 256 -0.19 28.27 -31.10
C THR A 256 0.66 27.15 -31.69
N ALA A 257 0.06 26.13 -32.27
CA ALA A 257 0.76 25.08 -33.01
C ALA A 257 1.41 25.62 -34.29
N ALA A 258 0.70 26.48 -35.04
CA ALA A 258 1.23 27.15 -36.23
C ALA A 258 2.40 28.08 -35.85
N ARG A 259 2.26 28.89 -34.79
CA ARG A 259 3.36 29.75 -34.33
C ARG A 259 4.59 28.95 -33.89
N ARG A 260 4.41 27.85 -33.14
CA ARG A 260 5.53 26.98 -32.73
C ARG A 260 6.17 26.20 -33.87
N TYR A 261 5.41 25.88 -34.91
CA TYR A 261 5.95 25.29 -36.14
C TYR A 261 6.96 26.23 -36.80
N TRP A 262 6.73 27.55 -36.72
CA TRP A 262 7.62 28.57 -37.27
C TRP A 262 8.76 28.95 -36.31
N GLU A 263 8.56 28.81 -34.99
CA GLU A 263 9.57 29.11 -33.95
C GLU A 263 10.50 27.92 -33.61
N GLY A 264 10.35 26.75 -34.27
CA GLY A 264 11.30 25.63 -34.17
C GLY A 264 11.28 24.83 -32.85
N GLY A 265 10.32 25.08 -31.95
CA GLY A 265 10.21 24.41 -30.65
C GLY A 265 8.95 23.55 -30.52
N ARG A 266 9.07 22.22 -30.60
CA ARG A 266 7.98 21.29 -30.26
C ARG A 266 8.12 20.86 -28.80
N ARG A 267 7.04 20.98 -28.02
CA ARG A 267 6.97 20.46 -26.64
C ARG A 267 6.15 19.18 -26.61
N PHE A 268 6.73 18.14 -26.03
CA PHE A 268 6.12 16.85 -25.81
C PHE A 268 5.90 16.66 -24.31
N ARG A 269 4.77 16.05 -23.96
CA ARG A 269 4.42 15.69 -22.58
C ARG A 269 4.39 14.17 -22.46
N ILE A 270 5.12 13.64 -21.49
CA ILE A 270 5.17 12.24 -21.08
C ILE A 270 4.29 12.05 -19.85
N GLY A 271 3.42 11.03 -19.88
CA GLY A 271 2.53 10.69 -18.78
C GLY A 271 1.13 11.35 -18.87
N PRO A 272 0.24 11.11 -17.88
CA PRO A 272 0.42 10.20 -16.74
C PRO A 272 0.52 8.73 -17.19
N HIS A 273 0.94 7.84 -16.29
CA HIS A 273 1.20 6.44 -16.64
C HIS A 273 -0.02 5.80 -17.33
N ALA A 274 0.18 5.28 -18.54
CA ALA A 274 -0.94 4.97 -19.44
C ALA A 274 -1.68 3.68 -19.06
N GLN A 275 -1.02 2.75 -18.38
CA GLN A 275 -1.62 1.44 -18.11
C GLN A 275 -2.79 1.53 -17.11
N PRO A 276 -3.95 0.91 -17.41
CA PRO A 276 -5.09 0.88 -16.50
C PRO A 276 -4.83 0.17 -15.17
N ASN A 277 -3.96 -0.84 -15.16
CA ASN A 277 -3.65 -1.59 -13.94
C ASN A 277 -2.66 -0.87 -13.00
N PHE A 278 -1.98 0.18 -13.47
CA PHE A 278 -0.99 0.92 -12.68
C PHE A 278 -1.50 1.41 -11.31
N PRO A 279 -2.68 2.06 -11.18
CA PRO A 279 -3.18 2.53 -9.89
C PRO A 279 -3.38 1.38 -8.91
N TRP A 280 -3.80 0.23 -9.42
CA TRP A 280 -4.07 -0.98 -8.65
C TRP A 280 -2.78 -1.62 -8.14
N VAL A 281 -1.76 -1.71 -9.01
CA VAL A 281 -0.42 -2.20 -8.62
C VAL A 281 0.20 -1.27 -7.57
N LEU A 282 0.12 0.05 -7.77
CA LEU A 282 0.64 1.03 -6.82
C LEU A 282 -0.08 0.97 -5.47
N LEU A 283 -1.42 0.87 -5.48
CA LEU A 283 -2.22 0.72 -4.27
C LEU A 283 -1.87 -0.57 -3.53
N ASP A 284 -1.78 -1.71 -4.22
CA ASP A 284 -1.37 -2.97 -3.60
C ASP A 284 -0.01 -2.87 -2.91
N ARG A 285 0.99 -2.31 -3.60
CA ARG A 285 2.34 -2.16 -3.04
C ARG A 285 2.34 -1.29 -1.79
N ALA A 286 1.59 -0.19 -1.80
CA ALA A 286 1.43 0.68 -0.65
C ALA A 286 0.72 -0.01 0.53
N LEU A 287 -0.33 -0.79 0.27
CA LEU A 287 -1.08 -1.53 1.30
C LEU A 287 -0.26 -2.67 1.91
N LEU A 288 0.47 -3.42 1.08
CA LEU A 288 1.37 -4.48 1.53
C LEU A 288 2.54 -3.93 2.35
N HIS A 289 3.09 -2.78 1.94
CA HIS A 289 4.10 -2.09 2.74
C HIS A 289 3.53 -1.63 4.09
N TYR A 290 2.34 -1.01 4.10
CA TYR A 290 1.68 -0.58 5.32
C TYR A 290 1.41 -1.76 6.27
N ASP A 291 0.84 -2.86 5.78
CA ASP A 291 0.59 -4.07 6.56
C ASP A 291 1.90 -4.60 7.18
N SER A 292 2.98 -4.64 6.38
CA SER A 292 4.31 -5.01 6.86
C SER A 292 4.82 -4.09 7.96
N VAL A 293 4.66 -2.77 7.84
CA VAL A 293 5.07 -1.77 8.84
C VAL A 293 4.29 -1.90 10.15
N VAL A 294 2.99 -2.15 10.05
CA VAL A 294 2.03 -2.20 11.15
C VAL A 294 2.14 -3.47 11.96
N ARG A 295 2.42 -4.60 11.29
CA ARG A 295 2.66 -5.91 11.89
C ARG A 295 4.12 -6.10 12.30
N ARG A 296 5.06 -5.30 11.78
CA ARG A 296 6.45 -5.34 12.23
C ARG A 296 6.57 -4.85 13.66
N THR A 297 6.83 -5.81 14.51
CA THR A 297 7.57 -5.68 15.75
C THR A 297 9.04 -5.83 15.43
N HIS A 298 9.92 -5.10 16.14
CA HIS A 298 11.32 -4.82 15.78
C HIS A 298 12.21 -6.04 15.40
N ALA A 299 11.73 -7.28 15.53
CA ALA A 299 12.44 -8.51 15.21
C ALA A 299 11.84 -9.40 14.10
N ARG A 300 10.61 -9.19 13.60
CA ARG A 300 10.05 -10.09 12.57
C ARG A 300 10.55 -9.74 11.16
N ARG A 301 11.41 -10.62 10.63
CA ARG A 301 11.68 -10.79 9.19
C ARG A 301 10.75 -11.90 8.71
N GLY A 302 9.65 -11.55 8.06
CA GLY A 302 8.68 -12.53 7.57
C GLY A 302 8.09 -12.07 6.24
N THR A 303 8.20 -12.94 5.25
CA THR A 303 7.60 -12.85 3.93
C THR A 303 6.08 -12.68 4.06
N ILE A 304 5.52 -11.78 3.24
CA ILE A 304 4.07 -11.67 3.08
C ILE A 304 3.58 -12.98 2.46
N PRO A 305 2.63 -13.70 3.09
CA PRO A 305 2.09 -14.93 2.53
C PRO A 305 1.37 -14.62 1.22
N VAL A 306 1.71 -15.35 0.17
CA VAL A 306 0.94 -15.42 -1.07
C VAL A 306 -0.32 -16.22 -0.75
N SER A 307 -1.51 -15.63 -0.92
CA SER A 307 -2.76 -16.33 -0.64
C SER A 307 -2.91 -17.58 -1.53
N ASP A 308 -3.20 -18.71 -0.89
CA ASP A 308 -3.30 -20.03 -1.51
C ASP A 308 -4.31 -20.06 -2.67
N GLY A 309 -3.84 -20.50 -3.84
CA GLY A 309 -4.66 -21.01 -4.93
C GLY A 309 -4.84 -20.11 -6.16
N THR A 310 -4.71 -18.78 -6.06
CA THR A 310 -4.86 -17.87 -7.22
C THR A 310 -3.53 -17.40 -7.82
N GLY A 311 -2.43 -17.58 -7.08
CA GLY A 311 -1.11 -17.07 -7.46
C GLY A 311 -1.01 -15.54 -7.43
N ARG A 312 -1.91 -14.84 -6.72
CA ARG A 312 -1.85 -13.38 -6.51
C ARG A 312 -1.55 -13.05 -5.05
N ALA A 313 -0.88 -11.92 -4.83
CA ALA A 313 -0.40 -11.50 -3.52
C ALA A 313 -0.97 -10.15 -3.04
N GLY A 314 -1.83 -9.51 -3.84
CA GLY A 314 -2.34 -8.16 -3.60
C GLY A 314 -3.62 -8.10 -2.76
N VAL A 315 -3.72 -7.09 -1.89
CA VAL A 315 -4.90 -6.81 -1.04
C VAL A 315 -6.13 -6.41 -1.88
N VAL A 316 -5.92 -5.73 -3.02
CA VAL A 316 -7.02 -5.28 -3.88
C VAL A 316 -7.79 -6.42 -4.54
N ALA A 317 -7.21 -7.62 -4.61
CA ALA A 317 -7.88 -8.82 -5.10
C ALA A 317 -9.01 -9.29 -4.16
N GLU A 318 -9.04 -8.82 -2.92
CA GLU A 318 -10.10 -9.11 -1.94
C GLU A 318 -11.20 -8.05 -1.93
N PHE A 319 -11.03 -6.94 -2.66
CA PHE A 319 -12.01 -5.85 -2.64
C PHE A 319 -13.32 -6.26 -3.29
N ALA A 320 -14.43 -5.79 -2.73
CA ALA A 320 -15.75 -6.00 -3.32
C ALA A 320 -15.86 -5.27 -4.67
N ARG A 321 -16.75 -5.75 -5.55
CA ARG A 321 -16.95 -5.16 -6.88
C ARG A 321 -17.32 -3.68 -6.81
N ALA A 322 -18.14 -3.28 -5.83
CA ALA A 322 -18.52 -1.89 -5.63
C ALA A 322 -17.32 -1.00 -5.26
N GLU A 323 -16.48 -1.44 -4.32
CA GLU A 323 -15.25 -0.73 -3.93
C GLU A 323 -14.30 -0.57 -5.13
N ARG A 324 -14.15 -1.64 -5.93
CA ARG A 324 -13.31 -1.57 -7.13
C ARG A 324 -13.83 -0.54 -8.13
N ARG A 325 -15.13 -0.48 -8.33
CA ARG A 325 -15.79 0.48 -9.22
C ARG A 325 -15.58 1.93 -8.75
N ASP A 326 -15.76 2.17 -7.45
CA ASP A 326 -15.66 3.52 -6.89
C ASP A 326 -14.21 4.04 -6.94
N LEU A 327 -13.23 3.18 -6.65
CA LEU A 327 -11.81 3.49 -6.82
C LEU A 327 -11.43 3.71 -8.29
N GLU A 328 -11.90 2.87 -9.21
CA GLU A 328 -11.65 3.05 -10.65
C GLU A 328 -12.22 4.38 -11.16
N GLU A 329 -13.39 4.79 -10.64
CA GLU A 329 -13.95 6.11 -10.93
C GLU A 329 -13.10 7.26 -10.42
N LEU A 330 -12.59 7.17 -9.20
CA LEU A 330 -11.67 8.17 -8.67
C LEU A 330 -10.36 8.21 -9.44
N PHE A 331 -9.72 7.07 -9.71
CA PHE A 331 -8.48 7.02 -10.49
C PHE A 331 -8.64 7.67 -11.87
N ARG A 332 -9.78 7.44 -12.53
CA ARG A 332 -10.10 8.07 -13.80
C ARG A 332 -10.26 9.59 -13.68
N LYS A 333 -10.93 10.09 -12.63
CA LYS A 333 -11.09 11.53 -12.37
C LYS A 333 -9.74 12.19 -12.05
N ILE A 334 -8.90 11.53 -11.24
CA ILE A 334 -7.55 11.99 -10.89
C ILE A 334 -6.68 12.09 -12.15
N ARG A 335 -6.61 11.04 -12.97
CA ARG A 335 -5.83 11.07 -14.23
C ARG A 335 -6.25 12.16 -15.21
N ARG A 336 -7.51 12.62 -15.13
CA ARG A 336 -8.06 13.68 -16.01
C ARG A 336 -7.86 15.09 -15.48
N SER A 337 -7.55 15.28 -14.20
CA SER A 337 -7.51 16.60 -13.56
C SER A 337 -6.19 17.35 -13.75
N ALA A 338 -5.27 16.83 -14.58
CA ALA A 338 -3.93 17.39 -14.77
C ALA A 338 -3.18 17.53 -13.42
N ALA A 339 -2.07 18.27 -13.37
CA ALA A 339 -1.17 18.33 -12.20
C ALA A 339 -1.78 18.98 -10.94
N ASP A 340 -3.07 19.33 -10.95
CA ASP A 340 -3.77 19.95 -9.83
C ASP A 340 -5.17 19.32 -9.62
N PRO A 341 -5.23 18.12 -9.04
CA PRO A 341 -6.49 17.45 -8.75
C PRO A 341 -7.30 18.18 -7.67
N PRO A 342 -8.62 18.36 -7.86
CA PRO A 342 -9.50 19.00 -6.89
C PRO A 342 -9.39 18.36 -5.50
N ARG A 343 -9.55 19.20 -4.47
CA ARG A 343 -9.48 18.77 -3.06
C ARG A 343 -10.46 17.64 -2.75
N GLU A 344 -11.62 17.65 -3.38
CA GLU A 344 -12.65 16.63 -3.19
C GLU A 344 -12.18 15.24 -3.65
N LEU A 345 -11.33 15.15 -4.69
CA LEU A 345 -10.75 13.88 -5.13
C LEU A 345 -9.71 13.35 -4.14
N ARG A 346 -8.91 14.26 -3.56
CA ARG A 346 -7.97 13.92 -2.49
C ARG A 346 -8.71 13.40 -1.27
N ASP A 347 -9.69 14.15 -0.78
CA ASP A 347 -10.48 13.79 0.40
C ASP A 347 -11.21 12.44 0.20
N SER A 348 -11.75 12.20 -1.00
CA SER A 348 -12.40 10.92 -1.34
C SER A 348 -11.42 9.74 -1.38
N LEU A 349 -10.21 9.95 -1.92
CA LEU A 349 -9.17 8.93 -1.97
C LEU A 349 -8.63 8.62 -0.57
N GLU A 350 -8.36 9.65 0.24
CA GLU A 350 -7.97 9.51 1.64
C GLU A 350 -9.02 8.73 2.44
N TRP A 351 -10.30 9.03 2.24
CA TRP A 351 -11.38 8.32 2.91
C TRP A 351 -11.44 6.83 2.53
N LEU A 352 -11.36 6.50 1.23
CA LEU A 352 -11.37 5.10 0.78
C LEU A 352 -10.15 4.32 1.26
N VAL A 353 -8.95 4.90 1.12
CA VAL A 353 -7.72 4.31 1.63
C VAL A 353 -7.82 4.11 3.14
N GLY A 354 -8.32 5.11 3.88
CA GLY A 354 -8.54 5.02 5.32
C GLY A 354 -9.43 3.84 5.73
N ARG A 355 -10.51 3.55 4.99
CA ARG A 355 -11.35 2.36 5.23
C ARG A 355 -10.61 1.05 4.98
N VAL A 356 -9.76 1.00 3.95
CA VAL A 356 -8.91 -0.17 3.71
C VAL A 356 -7.93 -0.36 4.86
N LEU A 357 -7.26 0.71 5.31
CA LEU A 357 -6.32 0.64 6.42
C LEU A 357 -6.99 0.23 7.74
N GLN A 358 -8.27 0.58 7.95
CA GLN A 358 -9.06 0.10 9.09
C GLN A 358 -9.25 -1.41 9.08
N ARG A 359 -9.45 -2.03 7.91
CA ARG A 359 -9.50 -3.49 7.77
C ARG A 359 -8.15 -4.16 8.05
N ILE A 360 -7.05 -3.50 7.65
CA ILE A 360 -5.69 -4.02 7.83
C ILE A 360 -5.21 -3.92 9.29
N ASP A 361 -5.46 -2.78 9.95
CA ASP A 361 -5.05 -2.48 11.32
C ASP A 361 -6.27 -2.08 12.17
N PRO A 362 -7.19 -3.01 12.50
CA PRO A 362 -8.41 -2.69 13.24
C PRO A 362 -8.10 -2.26 14.68
N LEU A 363 -8.82 -1.27 15.19
CA LEU A 363 -8.62 -0.72 16.53
C LEU A 363 -9.92 -0.79 17.35
N PRO A 364 -9.83 -0.93 18.69
CA PRO A 364 -11.02 -0.95 19.55
C PRO A 364 -11.90 0.26 19.29
N GLY A 365 -13.21 0.08 19.12
CA GLY A 365 -14.16 1.18 18.89
C GLY A 365 -14.16 1.76 17.47
N ASP A 366 -13.43 1.18 16.53
CA ASP A 366 -13.76 1.36 15.12
C ASP A 366 -15.17 0.78 14.89
N SER A 367 -16.04 1.52 14.18
CA SER A 367 -17.29 0.95 13.69
C SER A 367 -16.94 -0.28 12.86
N GLU A 368 -17.70 -1.37 12.98
CA GLU A 368 -17.60 -2.47 12.02
C GLU A 368 -17.71 -1.84 10.63
N VAL A 369 -16.61 -1.80 9.89
CA VAL A 369 -16.68 -1.57 8.45
C VAL A 369 -17.29 -2.86 7.96
N PRO A 370 -18.57 -2.86 7.54
CA PRO A 370 -19.22 -4.10 7.17
C PRO A 370 -18.36 -4.79 6.10
N PRO A 371 -18.07 -6.09 6.23
CA PRO A 371 -17.68 -6.85 5.06
C PRO A 371 -18.88 -6.78 4.11
N VAL A 372 -18.67 -6.27 2.89
CA VAL A 372 -19.72 -6.21 1.87
C VAL A 372 -19.42 -7.20 0.76
#